data_AF-A0A329R528-F1
#
_entry.id   AF-A0A329R528-F1
#
_cell.length_a   1.000
_cell.length_b   1.000
_cell.length_c   1.000
_cell.angle_alpha   90.00
_cell.angle_beta   90.00
_cell.angle_gamma   90.00
#
_symmetry.space_group_name_H-M   'P 1'
#
loop_
_entity.id
_entity.type
_entity.pdbx_description
1 polymer ?
#
loop_
_entity_poly.entity_id
_entity_poly.type
_entity_poly.pdbx_seq_one_letter_code
_entity_poly.pdbx_strand_id
1 'polypeptide(L)'
;MLSPVQYGVPFRSLVPLKVDGLLVVGRAASYDTIPHGSARVVPLGMATGEAAGAAVKLAYVHKESFREISASEERAAELRKMLEKQGMDLSMHSFEKPEYMEHKDYRGLLAAASMYMASGNYNNDGWDLDTAMNPERYLSKLKRLQAMFPTFYTGSADKVVLSMKNASALPLTLDQAAYMLCLAMGVTEAETTPELALTQLQKQNFLSEETLAGIANKNELTNGEAYMLIRDVVEYYSGVVFE
;
A
#
# COMPACT_ATOMS: atom_id res chain seq x y z
N MET A 1 7.89 -9.17 14.00
CA MET A 1 8.82 -8.06 13.66
C MET A 1 8.98 -8.11 12.15
N LEU A 2 8.72 -7.03 11.41
CA LEU A 2 8.93 -7.00 9.95
C LEU A 2 10.43 -7.08 9.67
N SER A 3 10.86 -8.05 8.84
CA SER A 3 12.28 -8.33 8.56
C SER A 3 12.55 -8.27 7.05
N PRO A 4 12.56 -7.06 6.44
CA PRO A 4 12.86 -6.92 5.02
C PRO A 4 14.30 -7.39 4.73
N VAL A 5 14.50 -8.08 3.60
CA VAL A 5 15.83 -8.51 3.14
C VAL A 5 16.71 -7.31 2.83
N GLN A 6 16.17 -6.34 2.09
CA GLN A 6 16.81 -5.06 1.78
C GLN A 6 15.77 -4.05 1.30
N TYR A 7 16.12 -2.77 1.36
CA TYR A 7 15.36 -1.66 0.76
C TYR A 7 16.29 -0.46 0.59
N GLY A 8 15.97 0.38 -0.40
CA GLY A 8 16.64 1.66 -0.58
C GLY A 8 15.99 2.74 0.28
N VAL A 9 16.80 3.70 0.74
CA VAL A 9 16.29 4.97 1.30
C VAL A 9 16.65 6.09 0.33
N PRO A 10 15.69 6.58 -0.47
CA PRO A 10 15.92 7.72 -1.35
C PRO A 10 16.31 8.96 -0.56
N PHE A 11 17.24 9.78 -1.08
CA PHE A 11 17.65 11.01 -0.39
C PHE A 11 16.46 11.94 -0.09
N ARG A 12 15.47 12.01 -0.99
CA ARG A 12 14.24 12.79 -0.80
C ARG A 12 13.47 12.45 0.48
N SER A 13 13.62 11.22 1.01
CA SER A 13 13.00 10.81 2.28
C SER A 13 13.56 11.54 3.50
N LEU A 14 14.74 12.17 3.37
CA LEU A 14 15.40 12.95 4.42
C LEU A 14 15.06 14.45 4.34
N VAL A 15 14.40 14.90 3.27
CA VAL A 15 14.23 16.32 2.94
C VAL A 15 12.82 16.81 3.32
N PRO A 16 12.68 17.77 4.25
CA PRO A 16 11.38 18.36 4.57
C PRO A 16 10.75 19.14 3.40
N LEU A 17 9.42 19.06 3.29
CA LEU A 17 8.68 19.72 2.21
C LEU A 17 8.65 21.25 2.31
N LYS A 18 8.71 21.81 3.53
CA LYS A 18 8.45 23.24 3.79
C LYS A 18 9.59 24.00 4.46
N VAL A 19 10.59 23.30 4.99
CA VAL A 19 11.67 23.90 5.79
C VAL A 19 13.00 23.63 5.10
N ASP A 20 13.74 24.69 4.79
CA ASP A 20 15.10 24.61 4.24
C ASP A 20 16.17 24.53 5.32
N GLY A 21 17.36 24.05 4.94
CA GLY A 21 18.51 23.93 5.84
C GLY A 21 18.38 22.84 6.91
N LEU A 22 17.32 22.02 6.85
CA LEU A 22 17.04 20.91 7.74
C LEU A 22 17.02 19.60 6.96
N LEU A 23 17.67 18.58 7.51
CA LEU A 23 17.54 17.19 7.08
C LEU A 23 17.10 16.35 8.28
N VAL A 24 16.22 15.38 8.03
CA VAL A 24 15.68 14.48 9.07
C VAL A 24 16.18 13.07 8.80
N VAL A 25 16.80 12.43 9.79
CA VAL A 25 17.51 11.15 9.64
C VAL A 25 17.01 10.10 10.63
N GLY A 26 17.43 8.84 10.42
CA GLY A 26 17.05 7.70 11.25
C GLY A 26 15.53 7.51 11.30
N ARG A 27 15.00 7.04 12.43
CA ARG A 27 13.57 6.71 12.59
C ARG A 27 12.58 7.85 12.33
N ALA A 28 13.05 9.10 12.35
CA ALA A 28 12.22 10.28 12.19
C ALA A 28 12.03 10.70 10.73
N ALA A 29 12.81 10.14 9.80
CA ALA A 29 12.68 10.40 8.38
C ALA A 29 11.39 9.77 7.80
N SER A 30 11.09 10.08 6.55
CA SER A 30 9.90 9.58 5.85
C SER A 30 10.13 8.16 5.32
N TYR A 31 9.29 7.21 5.75
CA TYR A 31 9.33 5.82 5.32
C TYR A 31 7.91 5.30 5.06
N ASP A 32 7.79 4.35 4.13
CA ASP A 32 6.58 3.56 3.99
C ASP A 32 6.36 2.67 5.23
N THR A 33 5.14 2.16 5.37
CA THR A 33 4.72 1.36 6.54
C THR A 33 5.61 0.14 6.78
N ILE A 34 6.05 -0.52 5.71
CA ILE A 34 6.92 -1.71 5.75
C ILE A 34 8.34 -1.36 6.22
N PRO A 35 9.11 -0.49 5.55
CA PRO A 35 10.47 -0.14 5.96
C PRO A 35 10.52 0.61 7.30
N HIS A 36 9.48 1.36 7.70
CA HIS A 36 9.47 2.06 8.98
C HIS A 36 9.68 1.12 10.19
N GLY A 37 9.24 -0.13 10.09
CA GLY A 37 9.43 -1.14 11.14
C GLY A 37 10.90 -1.46 11.40
N SER A 38 11.73 -1.51 10.35
CA SER A 38 13.17 -1.81 10.42
C SER A 38 14.03 -0.55 10.47
N ALA A 39 13.52 0.62 10.09
CA ALA A 39 14.27 1.88 10.05
C ALA A 39 14.79 2.40 11.40
N ARG A 40 14.49 1.69 12.48
CA ARG A 40 14.92 2.00 13.86
C ARG A 40 16.26 1.36 14.22
N VAL A 41 16.85 0.54 13.34
CA VAL A 41 18.13 -0.11 13.58
C VAL A 41 19.29 0.88 13.43
N VAL A 42 20.34 0.70 14.23
CA VAL A 42 21.53 1.58 14.27
C VAL A 42 22.19 1.74 12.89
N PRO A 43 22.40 0.67 12.09
CA PRO A 43 23.06 0.80 10.78
C PRO A 43 22.36 1.77 9.84
N LEU A 44 21.02 1.74 9.78
CA LEU A 44 20.27 2.67 8.92
C LEU A 44 20.35 4.12 9.43
N GLY A 45 20.32 4.31 10.75
CA GLY A 45 20.51 5.64 11.34
C GLY A 45 21.87 6.25 10.99
N MET A 46 22.93 5.45 11.04
CA MET A 46 24.28 5.86 10.65
C MET A 46 24.34 6.21 9.16
N ALA A 47 23.83 5.32 8.30
CA ALA A 47 23.73 5.49 6.86
C ALA A 47 23.04 6.80 6.46
N THR A 48 21.87 7.08 7.03
CA THR A 48 21.11 8.30 6.74
C THR A 48 21.78 9.55 7.31
N GLY A 49 22.48 9.45 8.44
CA GLY A 49 23.29 10.54 9.00
C GLY A 49 24.49 10.90 8.11
N GLU A 50 25.19 9.90 7.60
CA GLU A 50 26.31 10.08 6.65
C GLU A 50 25.82 10.71 5.33
N ALA A 51 24.72 10.19 4.78
CA ALA A 51 24.07 10.76 3.61
C ALA A 51 23.69 12.23 3.80
N ALA A 52 23.15 12.60 4.97
CA ALA A 52 22.82 13.98 5.28
C ALA A 52 24.06 14.89 5.32
N GLY A 53 25.16 14.44 5.94
CA GLY A 53 26.42 15.19 5.96
C GLY A 53 27.02 15.39 4.57
N ALA A 54 27.03 14.33 3.75
CA ALA A 54 27.50 14.40 2.36
C ALA A 54 26.63 15.35 1.52
N ALA A 55 25.31 15.34 1.72
CA ALA A 55 24.39 16.24 1.03
C ALA A 55 24.60 17.71 1.40
N VAL A 56 24.96 18.03 2.65
CA VAL A 56 25.35 19.40 3.07
C VAL A 56 26.55 19.89 2.27
N LYS A 57 27.57 19.04 2.08
CA LYS A 57 28.74 19.38 1.27
C LYS A 57 28.35 19.61 -0.19
N LEU A 58 27.50 18.76 -0.75
CA LEU A 58 27.03 18.85 -2.11
C LEU A 58 26.24 20.14 -2.36
N ALA A 59 25.30 20.46 -1.46
CA ALA A 59 24.52 21.70 -1.45
C ALA A 59 25.42 22.94 -1.44
N TYR A 60 26.45 22.94 -0.58
CA TYR A 60 27.39 24.04 -0.51
C TYR A 60 28.20 24.23 -1.80
N VAL A 61 28.65 23.14 -2.44
CA VAL A 61 29.46 23.19 -3.67
C VAL A 61 28.63 23.69 -4.86
N HIS A 62 27.42 23.17 -5.03
CA HIS A 62 26.56 23.50 -6.17
C HIS A 62 25.69 24.73 -5.95
N LYS A 63 25.64 25.27 -4.71
CA LYS A 63 24.77 26.38 -4.30
C LYS A 63 23.28 26.05 -4.53
N GLU A 64 22.93 24.80 -4.28
CA GLU A 64 21.58 24.25 -4.40
C GLU A 64 21.00 23.98 -3.00
N SER A 65 19.69 24.11 -2.86
CA SER A 65 18.93 23.62 -1.70
C SER A 65 18.85 22.10 -1.69
N PHE A 66 18.52 21.52 -0.53
CA PHE A 66 18.30 20.07 -0.44
C PHE A 66 17.15 19.59 -1.32
N ARG A 67 16.14 20.44 -1.57
CA ARG A 67 15.03 20.10 -2.47
C ARG A 67 15.50 20.04 -3.92
N GLU A 68 16.32 20.98 -4.37
CA GLU A 68 16.91 20.96 -5.71
C GLU A 68 17.80 19.74 -5.92
N ILE A 69 18.65 19.40 -4.94
CA ILE A 69 19.43 18.15 -4.96
C ILE A 69 18.52 16.93 -5.07
N SER A 70 17.45 16.87 -4.26
CA SER A 70 16.55 15.72 -4.23
C SER A 70 15.74 15.52 -5.52
N ALA A 71 15.55 16.59 -6.29
CA ALA A 71 14.85 16.58 -7.56
C ALA A 71 15.79 16.33 -8.77
N SER A 72 17.11 16.29 -8.54
CA SER A 72 18.11 16.12 -9.59
C SER A 72 18.70 14.71 -9.58
N GLU A 73 18.49 13.96 -10.66
CA GLU A 73 19.11 12.64 -10.85
C GLU A 73 20.63 12.73 -10.90
N GLU A 74 21.17 13.80 -11.49
CA GLU A 74 22.61 14.05 -11.55
C GLU A 74 23.19 14.19 -10.14
N ARG A 75 22.55 15.00 -9.29
CA ARG A 75 22.99 15.23 -7.91
C ARG A 75 22.77 14.00 -7.04
N ALA A 76 21.69 13.25 -7.25
CA ALA A 76 21.48 11.97 -6.58
C ALA A 76 22.58 10.96 -6.92
N ALA A 77 23.00 10.87 -8.19
CA ALA A 77 24.09 10.01 -8.62
C ALA A 77 25.45 10.46 -8.06
N GLU A 78 25.70 11.78 -7.99
CA GLU A 78 26.90 12.35 -7.37
C GLU A 78 26.96 12.04 -5.87
N LEU A 79 25.86 12.26 -5.14
CA LEU A 79 25.75 11.93 -3.72
C LEU A 79 26.01 10.44 -3.48
N ARG A 80 25.40 9.56 -4.29
CA ARG A 80 25.61 8.11 -4.21
C ARG A 80 27.08 7.75 -4.38
N LYS A 81 27.76 8.29 -5.39
CA LYS A 81 29.20 8.06 -5.63
C LYS A 81 30.06 8.56 -4.47
N MET A 82 29.71 9.71 -3.87
CA MET A 82 30.42 10.23 -2.69
C MET A 82 30.34 9.25 -1.52
N LEU A 83 29.15 8.70 -1.26
CA LEU A 83 28.90 7.75 -0.18
C LEU A 83 29.59 6.40 -0.43
N GLU A 84 29.49 5.85 -1.64
CA GLU A 84 30.17 4.61 -2.02
C GLU A 84 31.70 4.76 -1.89
N LYS A 85 32.26 5.92 -2.27
CA LYS A 85 33.69 6.23 -2.08
C LYS A 85 34.10 6.31 -0.60
N GLN A 86 33.17 6.68 0.29
CA GLN A 86 33.38 6.72 1.73
C GLN A 86 33.25 5.33 2.39
N GLY A 87 32.87 4.31 1.62
CA GLY A 87 32.75 2.92 2.07
C GLY A 87 31.32 2.49 2.39
N MET A 88 30.32 3.33 2.10
CA MET A 88 28.93 2.97 2.25
C MET A 88 28.50 1.98 1.16
N ASP A 89 28.06 0.79 1.56
CA ASP A 89 27.45 -0.16 0.62
C ASP A 89 26.01 0.27 0.32
N LEU A 90 25.79 0.72 -0.91
CA LEU A 90 24.48 1.11 -1.43
C LEU A 90 23.98 0.13 -2.51
N SER A 91 24.68 -0.99 -2.72
CA SER A 91 24.31 -1.97 -3.72
C SER A 91 23.01 -2.68 -3.35
N MET A 92 22.16 -2.92 -4.35
CA MET A 92 20.96 -3.76 -4.19
C MET A 92 21.32 -5.15 -4.71
N HIS A 93 21.32 -6.14 -3.83
CA HIS A 93 21.60 -7.52 -4.20
C HIS A 93 20.38 -8.17 -4.83
N SER A 94 20.56 -9.03 -5.84
CA SER A 94 19.46 -9.86 -6.30
C SER A 94 19.09 -10.86 -5.20
N PHE A 95 17.79 -11.07 -5.01
CA PHE A 95 17.25 -12.13 -4.15
C PHE A 95 16.18 -12.88 -4.93
N GLU A 96 15.92 -14.12 -4.52
CA GLU A 96 14.86 -14.92 -5.11
C GLU A 96 13.51 -14.23 -4.88
N LYS A 97 12.75 -14.08 -5.96
CA LYS A 97 11.41 -13.51 -5.86
C LYS A 97 10.54 -14.46 -5.03
N PRO A 98 9.92 -13.98 -3.95
CA PRO A 98 8.99 -14.79 -3.19
C PRO A 98 7.82 -15.28 -4.05
N GLU A 99 7.38 -16.52 -3.82
CA GLU A 99 6.34 -17.20 -4.61
C GLU A 99 5.03 -16.39 -4.69
N TYR A 100 4.64 -15.71 -3.60
CA TYR A 100 3.42 -14.90 -3.59
C TYR A 100 3.43 -13.73 -4.60
N MET A 101 4.60 -13.32 -5.10
CA MET A 101 4.70 -12.28 -6.13
C MET A 101 4.25 -12.77 -7.52
N GLU A 102 4.28 -14.07 -7.75
CA GLU A 102 3.84 -14.70 -9.00
C GLU A 102 2.33 -15.01 -8.98
N HIS A 103 1.66 -14.79 -7.85
CA HIS A 103 0.23 -15.00 -7.71
C HIS A 103 -0.56 -13.99 -8.57
N LYS A 104 -1.62 -14.43 -9.25
CA LYS A 104 -2.44 -13.58 -10.15
C LYS A 104 -2.97 -12.31 -9.47
N ASP A 105 -3.34 -12.43 -8.19
CA ASP A 105 -3.90 -11.34 -7.39
C ASP A 105 -2.83 -10.55 -6.59
N TYR A 106 -1.54 -10.66 -6.95
CA TYR A 106 -0.44 -10.01 -6.23
C TYR A 106 -0.62 -8.48 -6.09
N ARG A 107 -1.15 -7.81 -7.12
CA ARG A 107 -1.43 -6.36 -7.05
C ARG A 107 -2.46 -6.02 -5.97
N GLY A 108 -3.47 -6.87 -5.81
CA GLY A 108 -4.45 -6.77 -4.73
C GLY A 108 -3.78 -6.97 -3.37
N LEU A 109 -2.93 -7.99 -3.25
CA LEU A 109 -2.17 -8.23 -2.03
C LEU A 109 -1.31 -7.02 -1.63
N LEU A 110 -0.61 -6.41 -2.60
CA LEU A 110 0.24 -5.26 -2.37
C LEU A 110 -0.54 -4.06 -1.82
N ALA A 111 -1.68 -3.75 -2.41
CA ALA A 111 -2.58 -2.72 -1.91
C ALA A 111 -3.09 -3.06 -0.50
N ALA A 112 -3.54 -4.31 -0.28
CA ALA A 112 -4.02 -4.76 1.02
C ALA A 112 -2.93 -4.68 2.11
N ALA A 113 -1.70 -5.08 1.82
CA ALA A 113 -0.57 -4.98 2.75
C ALA A 113 -0.24 -3.52 3.06
N SER A 114 -0.22 -2.65 2.04
CA SER A 114 0.04 -1.21 2.17
C SER A 114 -1.00 -0.50 3.04
N MET A 115 -2.26 -0.94 2.95
CA MET A 115 -3.36 -0.44 3.78
C MET A 115 -3.48 -1.12 5.15
N TYR A 116 -2.59 -2.05 5.50
CA TYR A 116 -2.64 -2.85 6.74
C TYR A 116 -3.89 -3.73 6.86
N MET A 117 -4.34 -4.28 5.73
CA MET A 117 -5.45 -5.22 5.62
C MET A 117 -4.98 -6.68 5.59
N ALA A 118 -3.76 -6.94 5.12
CA ALA A 118 -3.17 -8.28 5.01
C ALA A 118 -1.87 -8.38 5.82
N SER A 119 -1.49 -9.60 6.21
CA SER A 119 -0.26 -9.88 6.95
C SER A 119 0.31 -11.22 6.49
N GLY A 120 1.55 -11.23 6.01
CA GLY A 120 2.24 -12.45 5.58
C GLY A 120 2.80 -13.30 6.72
N ASN A 121 2.42 -13.06 7.98
CA ASN A 121 3.00 -13.66 9.19
C ASN A 121 4.52 -13.34 9.37
N TYR A 122 5.25 -14.10 10.19
CA TYR A 122 6.68 -13.88 10.43
C TYR A 122 7.57 -14.28 9.23
N ASN A 123 7.21 -15.35 8.54
CA ASN A 123 7.94 -15.93 7.42
C ASN A 123 7.57 -15.31 6.07
N ASN A 124 6.56 -14.44 6.04
CA ASN A 124 6.08 -13.76 4.83
C ASN A 124 5.44 -14.72 3.80
N ASP A 125 4.88 -15.83 4.27
CA ASP A 125 4.19 -16.88 3.49
C ASP A 125 2.70 -17.02 3.85
N GLY A 126 2.23 -16.40 4.93
CA GLY A 126 0.85 -16.51 5.43
C GLY A 126 -0.15 -15.54 4.82
N TRP A 127 -0.05 -15.26 3.53
CA TRP A 127 -0.93 -14.29 2.85
C TRP A 127 -2.34 -14.83 2.58
N ASP A 128 -2.46 -16.16 2.48
CA ASP A 128 -3.72 -16.90 2.32
C ASP A 128 -4.60 -16.39 1.17
N LEU A 129 -4.01 -16.04 0.01
CA LEU A 129 -4.73 -15.40 -1.09
C LEU A 129 -5.85 -16.26 -1.66
N ASP A 130 -5.66 -17.58 -1.74
CA ASP A 130 -6.67 -18.52 -2.25
C ASP A 130 -7.70 -18.96 -1.21
N THR A 131 -7.57 -18.52 0.04
CA THR A 131 -8.58 -18.84 1.07
C THR A 131 -9.85 -18.05 0.81
N ALA A 132 -11.01 -18.73 0.90
CA ALA A 132 -12.31 -18.10 0.73
C ALA A 132 -12.47 -16.92 1.69
N MET A 133 -12.89 -15.76 1.20
CA MET A 133 -13.24 -14.56 1.96
C MET A 133 -14.64 -14.71 2.56
N ASN A 134 -14.89 -14.05 3.70
CA ASN A 134 -16.23 -13.98 4.29
C ASN A 134 -16.66 -12.51 4.51
N PRO A 135 -17.98 -12.24 4.59
CA PRO A 135 -18.52 -10.89 4.78
C PRO A 135 -17.95 -10.14 6.00
N GLU A 136 -17.73 -10.81 7.12
CA GLU A 136 -17.25 -10.16 8.35
C GLU A 136 -15.80 -9.67 8.22
N ARG A 137 -14.92 -10.49 7.66
CA ARG A 137 -13.53 -10.11 7.36
C ARG A 137 -13.48 -9.03 6.28
N TYR A 138 -14.35 -9.11 5.27
CA TYR A 138 -14.43 -8.09 4.23
C TYR A 138 -14.86 -6.74 4.81
N LEU A 139 -15.89 -6.70 5.65
CA LEU A 139 -16.29 -5.50 6.38
C LEU A 139 -15.14 -4.93 7.21
N SER A 140 -14.35 -5.79 7.87
CA SER A 140 -13.17 -5.34 8.63
C SER A 140 -12.15 -4.64 7.73
N LYS A 141 -12.00 -5.07 6.47
CA LYS A 141 -11.13 -4.41 5.49
C LYS A 141 -11.72 -3.07 5.05
N LEU A 142 -13.03 -2.99 4.79
CA LEU A 142 -13.70 -1.74 4.44
C LEU A 142 -13.66 -0.70 5.58
N LYS A 143 -13.73 -1.13 6.85
CA LYS A 143 -13.51 -0.24 8.00
C LYS A 143 -12.09 0.32 8.03
N ARG A 144 -11.09 -0.51 7.70
CA ARG A 144 -9.70 -0.06 7.57
C ARG A 144 -9.55 0.94 6.43
N LEU A 145 -10.23 0.69 5.30
CA LEU A 145 -10.26 1.57 4.14
C LEU A 145 -10.84 2.94 4.51
N GLN A 146 -11.99 2.96 5.18
CA GLN A 146 -12.62 4.18 5.70
C GLN A 146 -11.72 4.94 6.67
N ALA A 147 -11.07 4.24 7.60
CA ALA A 147 -10.15 4.89 8.55
C ALA A 147 -8.94 5.54 7.85
N MET A 148 -8.50 4.97 6.73
CA MET A 148 -7.36 5.49 5.95
C MET A 148 -7.76 6.64 5.02
N PHE A 149 -8.96 6.58 4.42
CA PHE A 149 -9.45 7.54 3.42
C PHE A 149 -10.83 8.10 3.80
N PRO A 150 -10.98 8.78 4.95
CA PRO A 150 -12.28 9.18 5.49
C PRO A 150 -13.05 10.19 4.63
N THR A 151 -12.35 10.90 3.73
CA THR A 151 -12.98 11.84 2.78
C THR A 151 -13.64 11.14 1.60
N PHE A 152 -13.16 9.96 1.21
CA PHE A 152 -13.66 9.21 0.06
C PHE A 152 -14.69 8.15 0.49
N TYR A 153 -14.49 7.52 1.64
CA TYR A 153 -15.34 6.43 2.14
C TYR A 153 -16.09 6.86 3.40
N THR A 154 -17.22 7.54 3.19
CA THR A 154 -18.00 8.18 4.25
C THR A 154 -19.11 7.29 4.82
N GLY A 155 -19.42 6.17 4.17
CA GLY A 155 -20.51 5.27 4.57
C GLY A 155 -20.05 4.03 5.33
N SER A 156 -20.93 3.06 5.50
CA SER A 156 -20.62 1.79 6.18
C SER A 156 -21.49 0.65 5.67
N ALA A 157 -20.90 -0.54 5.58
CA ALA A 157 -21.57 -1.79 5.27
C ALA A 157 -21.96 -2.61 6.53
N ASP A 158 -21.90 -2.02 7.73
CA ASP A 158 -22.19 -2.72 9.01
C ASP A 158 -23.55 -3.43 9.00
N LYS A 159 -24.59 -2.75 8.51
CA LYS A 159 -25.96 -3.30 8.47
C LYS A 159 -26.05 -4.58 7.65
N VAL A 160 -25.27 -4.71 6.58
CA VAL A 160 -25.27 -5.90 5.73
C VAL A 160 -24.85 -7.10 6.57
N VAL A 161 -23.70 -7.01 7.24
CA VAL A 161 -23.18 -8.11 8.07
C VAL A 161 -24.06 -8.37 9.29
N LEU A 162 -24.57 -7.32 9.95
CA LEU A 162 -25.47 -7.47 11.12
C LEU A 162 -26.79 -8.17 10.77
N SER A 163 -27.26 -8.06 9.52
CA SER A 163 -28.47 -8.75 9.06
C SER A 163 -28.25 -10.23 8.74
N MET A 164 -27.00 -10.68 8.61
CA MET A 164 -26.65 -12.05 8.25
C MET A 164 -26.51 -12.94 9.48
N LYS A 165 -27.06 -14.15 9.40
CA LYS A 165 -26.83 -15.19 10.41
C LYS A 165 -25.50 -15.88 10.13
N ASN A 166 -24.57 -15.87 11.09
CA ASN A 166 -23.24 -16.50 10.99
C ASN A 166 -22.40 -16.00 9.80
N ALA A 167 -22.29 -14.68 9.63
CA ALA A 167 -21.55 -14.05 8.53
C ALA A 167 -20.09 -14.53 8.38
N SER A 168 -19.43 -14.94 9.46
CA SER A 168 -18.07 -15.49 9.43
C SER A 168 -17.95 -16.86 8.75
N ALA A 169 -19.05 -17.62 8.66
CA ALA A 169 -19.09 -18.96 8.06
C ALA A 169 -19.63 -18.97 6.63
N LEU A 170 -20.08 -17.82 6.11
CA LEU A 170 -20.65 -17.69 4.78
C LEU A 170 -19.58 -17.21 3.77
N PRO A 171 -19.61 -17.71 2.53
CA PRO A 171 -18.73 -17.19 1.49
C PRO A 171 -19.15 -15.77 1.11
N LEU A 172 -18.17 -14.91 0.80
CA LEU A 172 -18.43 -13.61 0.21
C LEU A 172 -18.71 -13.77 -1.30
N THR A 173 -19.87 -13.30 -1.77
CA THR A 173 -20.16 -13.25 -3.21
C THR A 173 -19.67 -11.94 -3.83
N LEU A 174 -19.50 -11.91 -5.16
CA LEU A 174 -19.14 -10.71 -5.91
C LEU A 174 -20.18 -9.60 -5.76
N ASP A 175 -21.47 -9.92 -5.88
CA ASP A 175 -22.54 -8.94 -5.73
C ASP A 175 -22.56 -8.35 -4.31
N GLN A 176 -22.32 -9.19 -3.30
CA GLN A 176 -22.20 -8.73 -1.93
C GLN A 176 -20.97 -7.83 -1.73
N ALA A 177 -19.81 -8.21 -2.27
CA ALA A 177 -18.60 -7.40 -2.20
C ALA A 177 -18.80 -6.02 -2.85
N ALA A 178 -19.37 -6.00 -4.06
CA ALA A 178 -19.69 -4.77 -4.79
C ALA A 178 -20.67 -3.89 -4.01
N TYR A 179 -21.72 -4.47 -3.44
CA TYR A 179 -22.68 -3.73 -2.63
C TYR A 179 -22.05 -3.13 -1.38
N MET A 180 -21.25 -3.91 -0.66
CA MET A 180 -20.54 -3.42 0.53
C MET A 180 -19.53 -2.31 0.18
N LEU A 181 -18.88 -2.35 -0.99
CA LEU A 181 -18.03 -1.27 -1.49
C LEU A 181 -18.83 0.02 -1.76
N CYS A 182 -19.97 -0.06 -2.46
CA CYS A 182 -20.84 1.09 -2.68
C CYS A 182 -21.26 1.73 -1.35
N LEU A 183 -21.68 0.92 -0.38
CA LEU A 183 -22.05 1.41 0.96
C LEU A 183 -20.86 2.07 1.68
N ALA A 184 -19.66 1.50 1.57
CA ALA A 184 -18.45 2.11 2.14
C ALA A 184 -18.11 3.46 1.50
N MET A 185 -18.33 3.60 0.18
CA MET A 185 -18.17 4.85 -0.57
C MET A 185 -19.22 5.91 -0.21
N GLY A 186 -20.24 5.57 0.58
CA GLY A 186 -21.30 6.50 1.00
C GLY A 186 -22.58 6.43 0.18
N VAL A 187 -22.69 5.50 -0.77
CA VAL A 187 -23.95 5.24 -1.49
C VAL A 187 -24.97 4.66 -0.52
N THR A 188 -26.19 5.15 -0.55
CA THR A 188 -27.27 4.72 0.35
C THR A 188 -28.08 3.55 -0.22
N GLU A 189 -28.79 2.85 0.67
CA GLU A 189 -29.71 1.75 0.30
C GLU A 189 -30.86 2.20 -0.63
N ALA A 190 -31.12 3.51 -0.72
CA ALA A 190 -32.10 4.08 -1.64
C ALA A 190 -31.52 4.29 -3.06
N GLU A 191 -30.20 4.38 -3.18
CA GLU A 191 -29.49 4.65 -4.43
C GLU A 191 -29.02 3.37 -5.13
N THR A 192 -28.77 2.30 -4.37
CA THR A 192 -28.29 1.04 -4.94
C THR A 192 -28.79 -0.17 -4.16
N THR A 193 -28.93 -1.30 -4.86
CA THR A 193 -29.29 -2.59 -4.29
C THR A 193 -28.16 -3.60 -4.53
N PRO A 194 -28.15 -4.76 -3.84
CA PRO A 194 -27.15 -5.80 -4.08
C PRO A 194 -27.00 -6.20 -5.55
N GLU A 195 -28.11 -6.28 -6.30
CA GLU A 195 -28.16 -6.69 -7.70
C GLU A 195 -27.65 -5.60 -8.67
N LEU A 196 -27.71 -4.33 -8.25
CA LEU A 196 -27.33 -3.18 -9.08
C LEU A 196 -25.91 -2.68 -8.81
N ALA A 197 -25.37 -2.95 -7.62
CA ALA A 197 -24.10 -2.41 -7.16
C ALA A 197 -22.93 -2.74 -8.10
N LEU A 198 -22.80 -4.00 -8.55
CA LEU A 198 -21.74 -4.39 -9.48
C LEU A 198 -21.82 -3.62 -10.80
N THR A 199 -23.01 -3.54 -11.38
CA THR A 199 -23.25 -2.81 -12.64
C THR A 199 -22.94 -1.32 -12.47
N GLN A 200 -23.27 -0.74 -11.31
CA GLN A 200 -22.97 0.65 -11.01
C GLN A 200 -21.46 0.91 -10.96
N LEU A 201 -20.70 0.09 -10.23
CA LEU A 201 -19.24 0.21 -10.16
C LEU A 201 -18.58 0.05 -11.54
N GLN A 202 -19.09 -0.86 -12.37
CA GLN A 202 -18.63 -1.03 -13.75
C GLN A 202 -18.91 0.21 -14.61
N LYS A 203 -20.13 0.76 -14.56
CA LYS A 203 -20.49 1.97 -15.32
C LYS A 203 -19.66 3.18 -14.92
N GLN A 204 -19.22 3.24 -13.68
CA GLN A 204 -18.35 4.30 -13.15
C GLN A 204 -16.86 4.04 -13.41
N ASN A 205 -16.50 2.89 -14.00
CA ASN A 205 -15.13 2.41 -14.19
C ASN A 205 -14.34 2.29 -12.88
N PHE A 206 -15.01 1.95 -11.77
CA PHE A 206 -14.36 1.74 -10.48
C PHE A 206 -13.86 0.31 -10.26
N LEU A 207 -14.24 -0.62 -11.14
CA LEU A 207 -13.71 -1.98 -11.21
C LEU A 207 -13.23 -2.24 -12.63
N SER A 208 -12.02 -2.78 -12.77
CA SER A 208 -11.44 -3.10 -14.06
C SER A 208 -11.98 -4.41 -14.63
N GLU A 209 -11.99 -4.52 -15.97
CA GLU A 209 -12.34 -5.77 -16.65
C GLU A 209 -11.38 -6.91 -16.29
N GLU A 210 -10.10 -6.60 -16.09
CA GLU A 210 -9.06 -7.55 -15.66
C GLU A 210 -9.41 -8.17 -14.30
N THR A 211 -9.69 -7.35 -13.29
CA THR A 211 -10.10 -7.83 -11.96
C THR A 211 -11.33 -8.72 -12.04
N LEU A 212 -12.35 -8.31 -12.80
CA LEU A 212 -13.59 -9.07 -12.91
C LEU A 212 -13.42 -10.39 -13.68
N ALA A 213 -12.56 -10.41 -14.71
CA ALA A 213 -12.22 -11.62 -15.45
C ALA A 213 -11.36 -12.58 -14.63
N GLY A 214 -10.58 -12.07 -13.68
CA GLY A 214 -9.74 -12.85 -12.77
C GLY A 214 -10.49 -13.58 -11.66
N ILE A 215 -11.79 -13.33 -11.48
CA ILE A 215 -12.63 -14.00 -10.47
C ILE A 215 -13.04 -15.39 -10.96
N ALA A 216 -12.61 -16.42 -10.23
CA ALA A 216 -12.90 -17.81 -10.57
C ALA A 216 -14.33 -18.22 -10.21
N ASN A 217 -14.82 -17.80 -9.04
CA ASN A 217 -16.16 -18.13 -8.55
C ASN A 217 -16.87 -16.90 -7.95
N LYS A 218 -17.85 -16.37 -8.68
CA LYS A 218 -18.63 -15.19 -8.25
C LYS A 218 -19.44 -15.39 -6.97
N ASN A 219 -19.66 -16.63 -6.53
CA ASN A 219 -20.38 -16.93 -5.30
C ASN A 219 -19.46 -17.18 -4.09
N GLU A 220 -18.15 -17.24 -4.30
CA GLU A 220 -17.17 -17.53 -3.25
C GLU A 220 -15.83 -16.90 -3.62
N LEU A 221 -15.71 -15.60 -3.34
CA LEU A 221 -14.49 -14.85 -3.60
C LEU A 221 -13.37 -15.32 -2.68
N THR A 222 -12.15 -15.39 -3.20
CA THR A 222 -10.95 -15.59 -2.38
C THR A 222 -10.50 -14.27 -1.74
N ASN A 223 -9.53 -14.35 -0.81
CA ASN A 223 -8.91 -13.16 -0.25
C ASN A 223 -8.23 -12.30 -1.33
N GLY A 224 -7.51 -12.93 -2.26
CA GLY A 224 -6.85 -12.26 -3.37
C GLY A 224 -7.82 -11.49 -4.26
N GLU A 225 -8.91 -12.14 -4.67
CA GLU A 225 -9.97 -11.52 -5.49
C GLU A 225 -10.64 -10.35 -4.76
N ALA A 226 -10.94 -10.51 -3.46
CA ALA A 226 -11.50 -9.45 -2.64
C ALA A 226 -10.54 -8.25 -2.51
N TYR A 227 -9.23 -8.50 -2.43
CA TYR A 227 -8.21 -7.44 -2.40
C TYR A 227 -8.08 -6.72 -3.75
N MET A 228 -8.21 -7.42 -4.89
CA MET A 228 -8.24 -6.80 -6.21
C MET A 228 -9.42 -5.83 -6.35
N LEU A 229 -10.61 -6.20 -5.88
CA LEU A 229 -11.78 -5.31 -5.87
C LEU A 229 -11.52 -4.03 -5.04
N ILE A 230 -10.92 -4.18 -3.86
CA ILE A 230 -10.58 -3.02 -3.02
C ILE A 230 -9.51 -2.16 -3.70
N ARG A 231 -8.46 -2.77 -4.28
CA ARG A 231 -7.40 -2.07 -5.02
C ARG A 231 -7.98 -1.23 -6.15
N ASP A 232 -8.90 -1.78 -6.94
CA ASP A 232 -9.51 -1.06 -8.07
C ASP A 232 -10.29 0.18 -7.60
N VAL A 233 -11.13 0.05 -6.56
CA VAL A 233 -11.87 1.22 -6.05
C VAL A 233 -10.91 2.25 -5.45
N VAL A 234 -9.86 1.83 -4.75
CA VAL A 234 -8.86 2.78 -4.23
C VAL A 234 -8.17 3.55 -5.35
N GLU A 235 -7.82 2.86 -6.42
CA GLU A 235 -7.18 3.46 -7.59
C GLU A 235 -8.12 4.39 -8.37
N TYR A 236 -9.28 3.88 -8.78
CA TYR A 236 -10.13 4.57 -9.75
C TYR A 236 -11.12 5.54 -9.11
N TYR A 237 -11.49 5.34 -7.84
CA TYR A 237 -12.38 6.25 -7.12
C TYR A 237 -11.60 7.22 -6.21
N SER A 238 -10.59 6.75 -5.47
CA SER A 238 -9.81 7.62 -4.57
C SER A 238 -8.56 8.22 -5.22
N GLY A 239 -8.16 7.75 -6.41
CA GLY A 239 -6.98 8.26 -7.13
C GLY A 239 -5.65 7.86 -6.47
N VAL A 240 -5.63 6.80 -5.66
CA VAL A 240 -4.44 6.35 -4.92
C VAL A 240 -3.97 5.01 -5.48
N VAL A 241 -2.70 4.92 -5.86
CA VAL A 241 -2.11 3.69 -6.37
C VAL A 241 -1.09 3.17 -5.36
N PHE A 242 -1.15 1.85 -5.10
CA PHE A 242 -0.12 1.12 -4.36
C PHE A 242 0.63 0.22 -5.36
N GLU A 243 1.90 0.54 -5.60
CA GLU A 243 2.83 -0.15 -6.52
C GLU A 243 4.09 -0.65 -5.81
#